data_AF-A0A7C8HDT9-F1
#
_entry.id   AF-A0A7C8HDT9-F1
#
_cell.length_a   1.000
_cell.length_b   1.000
_cell.length_c   1.000
_cell.angle_alpha   90.00
_cell.angle_beta   90.00
_cell.angle_gamma   90.00
#
_symmetry.space_group_name_H-M   'P 1'
#
loop_
_entity.id
_entity.type
_entity.pdbx_description
1 polymer ?
#
loop_
_entity_poly.entity_id
_entity_poly.type
_entity_poly.pdbx_seq_one_letter_code
_entity_poly.pdbx_strand_id
1 'polypeptide(L)'
;MKNRKASWSKSGAEKLSKILTLKATKKLFEKISGLSTIVLPETYVEEVEEILSAAKAPKTDGKGYRYPKTGGMPFTGVPVTNGRRAIQNALSYR
;
A
#
# COMPACT_ATOMS: atom_id res chain seq x y z
N MET A 1 22.17 -6.63 -18.43
CA MET A 1 22.12 -5.52 -17.46
C MET A 1 23.22 -5.71 -16.43
N LYS A 2 23.99 -4.67 -16.10
CA LYS A 2 25.14 -4.78 -15.17
C LYS A 2 24.68 -5.49 -13.89
N ASN A 3 25.44 -6.51 -13.49
CA ASN A 3 25.31 -7.24 -12.22
C ASN A 3 24.14 -8.23 -12.06
N ARG A 4 23.34 -8.55 -13.11
CA ARG A 4 22.28 -9.58 -12.99
C ARG A 4 22.46 -10.86 -13.82
N LYS A 5 23.51 -10.97 -14.66
CA LYS A 5 23.77 -12.10 -15.59
C LYS A 5 22.51 -12.66 -16.32
N ALA A 6 21.47 -11.84 -16.46
CA ALA A 6 20.22 -12.25 -17.09
C ALA A 6 20.41 -12.17 -18.61
N SER A 7 20.49 -13.34 -19.25
CA SER A 7 20.42 -13.47 -20.70
C SER A 7 18.96 -13.40 -21.12
N TRP A 8 18.65 -12.49 -22.04
CA TRP A 8 17.31 -12.40 -22.64
C TRP A 8 17.30 -13.24 -23.91
N SER A 9 16.15 -13.84 -24.22
CA SER A 9 15.92 -14.39 -25.57
C SER A 9 16.06 -13.28 -26.61
N LYS A 10 16.31 -13.64 -27.87
CA LYS A 10 16.35 -12.69 -29.00
C LYS A 10 15.08 -11.82 -29.04
N SER A 11 13.92 -12.44 -28.84
CA SER A 11 12.63 -11.74 -28.79
C SER A 11 12.47 -10.85 -27.55
N GLY A 12 13.00 -11.27 -26.40
CA GLY A 12 13.01 -10.47 -25.18
C GLY A 12 13.87 -9.21 -25.32
N ALA A 13 15.07 -9.36 -25.92
CA ALA A 13 15.96 -8.24 -26.19
C ALA A 13 15.34 -7.22 -27.17
N GLU A 14 14.65 -7.70 -28.20
CA GLU A 14 13.96 -6.84 -29.17
C GLU A 14 12.80 -6.05 -28.53
N LYS A 15 11.98 -6.71 -27.69
CA LYS A 15 10.90 -6.01 -26.98
C LYS A 15 11.45 -4.98 -25.99
N LEU A 16 12.52 -5.33 -25.28
CA LEU A 16 13.18 -4.46 -24.33
C LEU A 16 13.79 -3.24 -25.01
N SER A 17 14.43 -3.40 -26.18
CA SER A 17 14.98 -2.26 -26.92
C SER A 17 13.87 -1.27 -27.31
N LYS A 18 12.73 -1.75 -27.81
CA LYS A 18 11.56 -0.91 -28.11
C LYS A 18 11.08 -0.12 -26.89
N ILE A 19 10.95 -0.77 -25.72
CA ILE A 19 10.55 -0.12 -24.46
C ILE A 19 11.58 0.94 -24.05
N LEU A 20 12.88 0.63 -24.12
CA LEU A 20 13.95 1.57 -23.77
C LEU A 20 13.97 2.78 -24.71
N THR A 21 13.79 2.58 -26.01
CA THR A 21 13.70 3.67 -27.00
C THR A 21 12.51 4.58 -26.71
N LEU A 22 11.34 4.01 -26.40
CA LEU A 22 10.15 4.78 -26.03
C LEU A 22 10.35 5.55 -24.72
N LYS A 23 11.05 4.95 -23.74
CA LYS A 23 11.40 5.62 -22.49
C LYS A 23 12.35 6.80 -22.74
N ALA A 24 13.41 6.60 -23.51
CA ALA A 24 14.39 7.64 -23.82
C ALA A 24 13.78 8.82 -24.60
N THR A 25 12.85 8.53 -25.50
CA THR A 25 12.13 9.54 -26.30
C THR A 25 10.95 10.18 -25.56
N LYS A 26 10.70 9.81 -24.29
CA LYS A 26 9.56 10.27 -23.47
C LYS A 26 8.17 9.96 -24.06
N LYS A 27 8.08 9.05 -25.03
CA LYS A 27 6.83 8.61 -25.69
C LYS A 27 6.23 7.34 -25.10
N LEU A 28 6.87 6.78 -24.06
CA LEU A 28 6.41 5.55 -23.43
C LEU A 28 4.99 5.67 -22.87
N PHE A 29 4.66 6.78 -22.21
CA PHE A 29 3.34 7.02 -21.64
C PHE A 29 2.26 7.01 -22.72
N GLU A 30 2.40 7.85 -23.75
CA GLU A 30 1.49 7.92 -24.90
C GLU A 30 1.29 6.54 -25.55
N LYS A 31 2.39 5.80 -25.76
CA LYS A 31 2.32 4.47 -26.38
C LYS A 31 1.58 3.45 -25.51
N ILE A 32 1.78 3.48 -24.19
CA ILE A 32 1.06 2.62 -23.25
C ILE A 32 -0.41 3.02 -23.22
N SER A 33 -0.71 4.32 -23.11
CA SER A 33 -2.08 4.84 -23.09
C SER A 33 -2.89 4.47 -24.33
N GLY A 34 -2.28 4.49 -25.51
CA GLY A 34 -2.94 4.06 -26.75
C GLY A 34 -3.15 2.54 -26.85
N LEU A 35 -2.40 1.73 -26.09
CA LEU A 35 -2.60 0.28 -26.00
C LEU A 35 -3.58 -0.08 -24.87
N SER A 36 -3.63 0.72 -23.81
CA SER A 36 -4.60 0.57 -22.75
C SER A 36 -5.91 1.25 -23.14
N THR A 37 -6.80 0.52 -23.79
CA THR A 37 -8.22 0.83 -23.69
C THR A 37 -8.63 0.61 -22.23
N ILE A 38 -8.54 1.67 -21.41
CA ILE A 38 -9.17 1.69 -20.09
C ILE A 38 -10.66 1.85 -20.35
N VAL A 39 -11.29 0.77 -20.79
CA VAL A 39 -12.75 0.67 -20.81
C VAL A 39 -13.11 0.29 -19.39
N LEU A 40 -13.65 1.26 -18.66
CA LEU A 40 -14.28 0.98 -17.38
C LEU A 40 -15.45 0.03 -17.69
N PRO A 41 -15.47 -1.22 -17.17
CA PRO A 41 -16.58 -2.12 -17.42
C PRO A 41 -17.88 -1.45 -16.97
N GLU A 42 -18.97 -1.63 -17.72
CA GLU A 42 -20.27 -0.97 -17.46
C GLU A 42 -20.76 -1.17 -16.01
N THR A 43 -20.43 -2.31 -15.40
CA THR A 43 -20.69 -2.61 -13.97
C THR A 43 -20.08 -1.59 -12.99
N TYR A 44 -19.03 -0.87 -13.38
CA TYR A 44 -18.37 0.17 -12.58
C TYR A 44 -18.68 1.59 -13.08
N VAL A 45 -19.52 1.72 -14.12
CA VAL A 45 -19.95 3.01 -14.69
C VAL A 45 -21.18 3.57 -13.95
N GLU A 46 -21.83 2.76 -13.11
CA GLU A 46 -22.90 3.26 -12.23
C GLU A 46 -22.41 4.47 -11.42
N GLU A 47 -23.17 5.55 -11.56
CA GLU A 47 -22.84 6.93 -11.21
C GLU A 47 -22.00 7.09 -9.93
N VAL A 48 -20.80 7.64 -10.09
CA VAL A 48 -20.14 8.36 -8.99
C VAL A 48 -20.86 9.70 -8.80
N GLU A 49 -22.10 9.65 -8.31
CA GLU A 49 -22.89 10.86 -8.03
C GLU A 49 -22.44 11.58 -6.75
N GLU A 50 -21.56 10.99 -5.96
CA GLU A 50 -20.89 11.72 -4.88
C GLU A 50 -19.59 12.35 -5.37
N ILE A 51 -19.69 13.61 -5.80
CA ILE A 51 -18.60 14.56 -5.58
C ILE A 51 -18.41 14.65 -4.06
N LEU A 52 -17.57 13.78 -3.50
CA LEU A 52 -16.97 13.99 -2.19
C LEU A 52 -16.06 15.20 -2.32
N SER A 53 -16.66 16.40 -2.32
CA SER A 53 -15.95 17.67 -2.26
C SER A 53 -14.85 17.52 -1.20
N ALA A 54 -13.67 18.10 -1.42
CA ALA A 54 -12.60 18.07 -0.41
C ALA A 54 -13.08 18.56 0.97
N ALA A 55 -14.15 19.38 1.01
CA ALA A 55 -14.82 19.81 2.22
C ALA A 55 -15.66 18.71 2.92
N LYS A 56 -16.16 17.73 2.17
CA LYS A 56 -16.94 16.57 2.64
C LYS A 56 -16.09 15.32 2.85
N ALA A 57 -14.86 15.29 2.35
CA ALA A 57 -13.93 14.21 2.58
C ALA A 57 -13.54 14.15 4.07
N PRO A 58 -13.60 12.98 4.73
CA PRO A 58 -13.14 12.85 6.10
C PRO A 58 -11.63 13.14 6.18
N LYS A 59 -11.20 13.91 7.20
CA LYS A 59 -9.77 14.23 7.40
C LYS A 59 -8.89 13.01 7.68
N THR A 60 -9.47 11.89 8.09
CA THR A 60 -8.79 10.63 8.38
C THR A 60 -9.70 9.47 8.04
N ASP A 61 -9.14 8.39 7.51
CA ASP A 61 -9.87 7.14 7.32
C ASP A 61 -10.29 6.56 8.69
N GLY A 62 -11.59 6.33 8.88
CA GLY A 62 -12.15 5.78 10.12
C GLY A 62 -12.14 6.74 11.32
N LYS A 63 -11.90 6.23 12.53
CA LYS A 63 -12.02 6.98 13.80
C LYS A 63 -10.83 7.92 14.10
N GLY A 64 -9.83 7.99 13.21
CA GLY A 64 -8.59 8.73 13.44
C GLY A 64 -7.65 8.08 14.47
N TYR A 65 -6.56 8.79 14.82
CA TYR A 65 -5.58 8.34 15.82
C TYR A 65 -6.21 8.28 17.22
N ARG A 66 -6.46 7.06 17.72
CA ARG A 66 -6.85 6.85 19.11
C ARG A 66 -5.60 6.98 19.99
N TYR A 67 -5.45 8.13 20.65
CA TYR A 67 -4.40 8.35 21.65
C TYR A 67 -4.40 7.20 22.67
N PRO A 68 -3.25 6.60 23.03
CA PRO A 68 -3.19 5.49 23.97
C PRO A 68 -3.39 6.03 25.39
N LYS A 69 -4.61 6.46 25.74
CA LYS A 69 -4.97 6.90 27.11
C LYS A 69 -5.22 5.76 28.08
N THR A 70 -5.05 4.51 27.66
CA THR A 70 -5.10 3.35 28.56
C THR A 70 -4.08 2.33 28.07
N GLY A 71 -2.83 2.47 28.54
CA GLY A 71 -1.87 1.37 28.40
C GLY A 71 -2.47 0.12 29.03
N GLY A 72 -2.43 -1.00 28.31
CA GLY A 72 -2.88 -2.28 28.83
C GLY A 72 -2.05 -2.73 30.04
N MET A 73 -2.49 -3.78 30.73
CA MET A 73 -1.74 -4.33 31.86
C MET A 73 -0.31 -4.73 31.41
N PRO A 74 0.74 -4.32 32.13
CA PRO A 74 2.11 -4.69 31.77
C PRO A 74 2.28 -6.21 31.67
N PHE A 75 3.11 -6.63 30.72
CA PHE A 75 3.45 -8.04 30.48
C PHE A 75 2.28 -8.94 30.04
N THR A 76 1.18 -8.37 29.51
CA THR A 76 0.14 -9.16 28.83
C THR A 76 0.66 -9.75 27.52
N GLY A 77 0.47 -11.05 27.30
CA GLY A 77 0.82 -11.72 26.04
C GLY A 77 2.29 -12.06 25.85
N VAL A 78 3.12 -11.94 26.90
CA VAL A 78 4.55 -12.32 26.88
C VAL A 78 4.85 -13.34 27.98
N PRO A 79 5.93 -14.13 27.88
CA PRO A 79 6.31 -15.07 28.95
C PRO A 79 6.51 -14.36 30.30
N VAL A 80 5.85 -14.89 31.35
CA VAL A 80 5.77 -14.26 32.68
C VAL A 80 6.66 -15.00 33.69
N THR A 81 7.77 -14.36 34.08
CA THR A 81 8.60 -14.80 35.21
C THR A 81 7.95 -14.45 36.55
N ASN A 82 8.41 -15.04 37.65
CA ASN A 82 7.86 -14.76 38.98
C ASN A 82 7.89 -13.26 39.34
N GLY A 83 8.96 -12.54 38.95
CA GLY A 83 9.04 -11.08 39.13
C GLY A 83 7.99 -10.32 38.32
N ARG A 84 7.74 -10.71 37.05
CA ARG A 84 6.70 -10.10 36.21
C ARG A 84 5.29 -10.34 36.77
N ARG A 85 5.06 -11.52 37.37
CA ARG A 85 3.79 -11.87 38.02
C ARG A 85 3.52 -11.03 39.26
N ALA A 86 4.54 -10.75 40.06
CA ALA A 86 4.42 -9.87 41.22
C ALA A 86 3.98 -8.45 40.81
N ILE A 87 4.52 -7.93 39.71
CA ILE A 87 4.15 -6.61 39.18
C ILE A 87 2.70 -6.59 38.69
N GLN A 88 2.24 -7.64 38.00
CA GLN A 88 0.84 -7.76 37.58
C GLN A 88 -0.11 -7.81 38.77
N ASN A 89 0.20 -8.61 39.79
CA ASN A 89 -0.61 -8.72 41.00
C ASN A 89 -0.70 -7.38 41.75
N ALA A 90 0.41 -6.63 41.86
CA ALA A 90 0.43 -5.33 42.50
C ALA A 90 -0.44 -4.29 41.78
N LEU A 91 -0.47 -4.35 40.44
CA LEU A 91 -1.27 -3.43 39.61
C LEU A 91 -2.75 -3.84 39.52
N SER A 92 -3.06 -5.13 39.68
CA SER A 92 -4.42 -5.67 39.67
C SER A 92 -5.17 -5.45 40.99
N TYR A 93 -4.50 -5.03 42.07
CA TYR A 93 -5.10 -4.82 43.40
C TYR A 93 -5.73 -3.42 43.57
N ARG A 94 -6.27 -2.84 42.50
CA ARG A 94 -7.00 -1.56 42.51
C ARG A 94 -8.45 -1.76 42.14
#